data_AF-A0AAU7GFS7-F1
#
_entry.id   AF-A0AAU7GFS7-F1
#
_cell.length_a   1.000
_cell.length_b   1.000
_cell.length_c   1.000
_cell.angle_alpha   90.00
_cell.angle_beta   90.00
_cell.angle_gamma   90.00
#
_symmetry.space_group_name_H-M   'P 1'
#
loop_
_entity.id
_entity.type
_entity.pdbx_description
1 polymer ?
#
loop_
_entity_poly.entity_id
_entity_poly.type
_entity_poly.pdbx_seq_one_letter_code
_entity_poly.pdbx_strand_id
1 'polypeptide(L)'
;MADDKPNTEAAEKPAAAKKPATKAAAKPAAEKATTAKKAPAKKAPAKAAADKAAASSTDETVAAPAKKASAKKDVAAPREQVLKVHHLRPAAGAKKDRTRVGRGEGSKGKTAGRGTKGTKARYQVRPGFQGGQLPFHMRSPKLRGFKNPFRVEYQVVNLEKLAELYPSGGDVTVADLVAKGAVRKNEKVKVLGNGDIAVKLNVAVDKVSGSAEQKIVAAGGSIK
;
A
#
# COMPACT_ATOMS: atom_id res chain seq x y z
N MET A 1 -9.93 44.55 69.21
CA MET A 1 -9.33 43.50 70.06
C MET A 1 -9.07 42.30 69.15
N ALA A 2 -7.78 42.01 68.95
CA ALA A 2 -7.14 40.78 68.47
C ALA A 2 -7.86 39.96 67.38
N ASP A 3 -7.35 39.87 66.15
CA ASP A 3 -6.20 39.04 65.74
C ASP A 3 -6.33 37.58 66.20
N ASP A 4 -6.61 36.67 65.26
CA ASP A 4 -5.71 35.54 64.96
C ASP A 4 -6.26 34.69 63.77
N LYS A 5 -5.52 34.66 62.67
CA LYS A 5 -5.43 33.47 61.80
C LYS A 5 -4.26 32.65 62.35
N PRO A 6 -4.26 31.30 62.33
CA PRO A 6 -3.67 30.66 61.15
C PRO A 6 -4.17 29.25 60.77
N ASN A 7 -3.89 28.98 59.49
CA ASN A 7 -3.79 27.74 58.74
C ASN A 7 -3.02 26.60 59.44
N THR A 8 -3.46 25.34 59.26
CA THR A 8 -2.58 24.14 59.33
C THR A 8 -3.02 23.03 58.37
N GLU A 9 -2.00 22.43 57.75
CA GLU A 9 -1.99 21.41 56.71
C GLU A 9 -2.39 20.00 57.17
N ALA A 10 -2.74 19.19 56.17
CA ALA A 10 -2.39 17.78 55.97
C ALA A 10 -2.92 16.69 56.93
N ALA A 11 -3.77 15.81 56.37
CA ALA A 11 -3.72 14.38 56.65
C ALA A 11 -4.20 13.58 55.43
N GLU A 12 -3.28 12.79 54.87
CA GLU A 12 -3.45 11.83 53.77
C GLU A 12 -3.87 10.45 54.31
N LYS A 13 -4.62 9.69 53.48
CA LYS A 13 -4.61 8.21 53.24
C LYS A 13 -5.95 7.48 53.40
N PRO A 14 -6.14 6.28 52.83
CA PRO A 14 -5.51 5.66 51.63
C PRO A 14 -6.52 4.89 50.73
N ALA A 15 -6.14 4.57 49.48
CA ALA A 15 -6.84 3.55 48.69
C ALA A 15 -5.88 2.66 47.88
N ALA A 16 -5.72 1.43 48.39
CA ALA A 16 -5.63 0.13 47.71
C ALA A 16 -4.87 -0.02 46.36
N ALA A 17 -3.67 -0.62 46.49
CA ALA A 17 -3.20 -1.84 45.82
C ALA A 17 -3.63 -2.17 44.36
N LYS A 18 -2.63 -2.22 43.47
CA LYS A 18 -2.52 -3.20 42.37
C LYS A 18 -1.05 -3.42 41.94
N LYS A 19 -0.50 -4.60 42.24
CA LYS A 19 0.60 -5.26 41.48
C LYS A 19 -0.06 -6.21 40.48
N PRO A 20 0.44 -6.40 39.25
CA PRO A 20 1.64 -7.22 38.96
C PRO A 20 2.51 -6.64 37.82
N ALA A 21 3.78 -6.95 37.66
CA ALA A 21 4.24 -8.19 37.02
C ALA A 21 5.73 -8.43 37.31
N THR A 22 6.03 -9.69 37.61
CA THR A 22 7.35 -10.22 37.92
C THR A 22 8.17 -10.42 36.65
N LYS A 23 9.44 -10.06 36.78
CA LYS A 23 10.54 -10.20 35.83
C LYS A 23 10.86 -11.69 35.68
N ALA A 24 10.54 -12.29 34.53
CA ALA A 24 10.94 -13.66 34.21
C ALA A 24 12.43 -13.71 33.81
N ALA A 25 13.05 -14.79 34.25
CA ALA A 25 14.48 -14.97 34.45
C ALA A 25 15.26 -15.33 33.19
N ALA A 26 16.54 -14.93 33.18
CA ALA A 26 17.58 -15.48 32.33
C ALA A 26 18.23 -16.70 33.01
N LYS A 27 18.54 -17.75 32.22
CA LYS A 27 19.54 -18.80 32.52
C LYS A 27 19.89 -19.57 31.21
N PRO A 28 21.00 -20.32 31.14
CA PRO A 28 22.22 -19.84 30.48
C PRO A 28 22.71 -20.76 29.35
N ALA A 29 23.86 -20.38 28.79
CA ALA A 29 24.65 -21.08 27.79
C ALA A 29 24.91 -22.57 28.11
N ALA A 30 24.85 -23.40 27.07
CA ALA A 30 25.32 -24.79 27.07
C ALA A 30 26.52 -24.96 26.13
N GLU A 31 27.39 -25.87 26.55
CA GLU A 31 28.79 -26.11 26.24
C GLU A 31 29.22 -26.33 24.79
N LYS A 32 30.49 -25.94 24.58
CA LYS A 32 31.42 -26.50 23.60
C LYS A 32 31.70 -27.98 23.92
N ALA A 33 31.60 -28.83 22.92
CA ALA A 33 32.44 -30.03 22.81
C ALA A 33 32.83 -30.21 21.34
N THR A 34 34.14 -30.19 21.05
CA THR A 34 34.85 -31.12 20.15
C THR A 34 36.30 -30.64 19.87
N THR A 35 37.21 -31.35 20.54
CA THR A 35 38.43 -31.99 20.00
C THR A 35 39.47 -31.21 19.20
N ALA A 36 40.69 -31.36 19.71
CA ALA A 36 41.96 -30.87 19.21
C ALA A 36 42.49 -31.57 17.93
N LYS A 37 43.42 -30.86 17.28
CA LYS A 37 44.59 -31.32 16.50
C LYS A 37 44.38 -32.32 15.36
N LYS A 38 44.61 -31.86 14.11
CA LYS A 38 45.69 -32.36 13.24
C LYS A 38 45.94 -31.43 12.04
N ALA A 39 47.19 -31.03 11.86
CA ALA A 39 47.79 -30.55 10.61
C ALA A 39 49.26 -31.05 10.64
N PRO A 40 50.07 -31.03 9.54
CA PRO A 40 49.79 -30.59 8.17
C PRO A 40 50.42 -31.48 7.04
N ALA A 41 50.20 -31.03 5.79
CA ALA A 41 51.14 -31.01 4.65
C ALA A 41 51.31 -32.21 3.69
N LYS A 42 50.94 -32.00 2.41
CA LYS A 42 51.84 -31.84 1.21
C LYS A 42 50.97 -31.95 -0.06
N LYS A 43 50.70 -30.85 -0.77
CA LYS A 43 51.48 -30.23 -1.88
C LYS A 43 51.44 -31.06 -3.18
N ALA A 44 50.58 -30.62 -4.10
CA ALA A 44 50.65 -30.91 -5.54
C ALA A 44 51.89 -30.25 -6.17
N PRO A 45 52.30 -30.67 -7.38
CA PRO A 45 52.23 -29.70 -8.48
C PRO A 45 51.77 -30.30 -9.82
N ALA A 46 51.43 -29.36 -10.71
CA ALA A 46 50.82 -29.48 -12.02
C ALA A 46 51.79 -29.72 -13.19
N LYS A 47 51.27 -30.25 -14.31
CA LYS A 47 51.54 -29.94 -15.75
C LYS A 47 50.84 -31.05 -16.58
N ALA A 48 50.37 -30.92 -17.81
CA ALA A 48 50.51 -29.93 -18.87
C ALA A 48 49.35 -30.10 -19.88
N ALA A 49 49.10 -29.06 -20.68
CA ALA A 49 48.29 -29.10 -21.89
C ALA A 49 49.11 -29.65 -23.09
N ALA A 50 48.45 -30.30 -24.05
CA ALA A 50 48.81 -30.32 -25.48
C ALA A 50 47.69 -30.92 -26.34
N ASP A 51 47.46 -30.29 -27.49
CA ASP A 51 46.47 -30.52 -28.55
C ASP A 51 46.56 -31.85 -29.32
N LYS A 52 45.44 -32.30 -29.90
CA LYS A 52 45.35 -32.69 -31.34
C LYS A 52 43.93 -33.01 -31.84
N ALA A 53 43.55 -32.27 -32.89
CA ALA A 53 42.97 -32.71 -34.17
C ALA A 53 41.72 -33.61 -34.24
N ALA A 54 40.66 -33.02 -34.78
CA ALA A 54 39.86 -33.46 -35.94
C ALA A 54 39.57 -34.95 -36.17
N ALA A 55 38.29 -35.32 -36.10
CA ALA A 55 37.65 -36.20 -37.09
C ALA A 55 36.12 -36.00 -37.07
N SER A 56 35.63 -35.50 -38.19
CA SER A 56 34.24 -35.50 -38.65
C SER A 56 33.77 -36.93 -38.95
N SER A 57 32.54 -37.28 -38.57
CA SER A 57 31.71 -38.18 -39.38
C SER A 57 30.23 -37.91 -39.09
N THR A 58 29.59 -37.40 -40.12
CA THR A 58 28.15 -37.44 -40.39
C THR A 58 27.68 -38.88 -40.49
N ASP A 59 26.51 -39.20 -39.92
CA ASP A 59 25.63 -40.18 -40.54
C ASP A 59 24.16 -39.86 -40.19
N GLU A 60 23.45 -39.31 -41.18
CA GLU A 60 22.00 -39.29 -41.25
C GLU A 60 21.56 -40.57 -41.96
N THR A 61 20.73 -41.40 -41.33
CA THR A 61 19.93 -42.37 -42.08
C THR A 61 18.51 -42.55 -41.54
N VAL A 62 17.57 -42.02 -42.34
CA VAL A 62 16.37 -42.66 -42.92
C VAL A 62 15.14 -42.98 -42.03
N ALA A 63 14.00 -42.64 -42.63
CA ALA A 63 12.63 -42.62 -42.14
C ALA A 63 11.90 -43.98 -42.13
N ALA A 64 10.77 -44.02 -41.42
CA ALA A 64 9.59 -44.80 -41.79
C ALA A 64 8.29 -44.19 -41.19
N PRO A 65 7.32 -43.72 -42.01
CA PRO A 65 6.02 -43.23 -41.55
C PRO A 65 4.89 -44.22 -41.89
N ALA A 66 3.97 -44.49 -40.96
CA ALA A 66 2.60 -44.95 -41.25
C ALA A 66 1.72 -45.03 -39.99
N LYS A 67 0.66 -44.21 -39.92
CA LYS A 67 -0.73 -44.68 -39.76
C LYS A 67 -1.74 -43.54 -39.95
N LYS A 68 -2.80 -43.90 -40.67
CA LYS A 68 -3.80 -43.09 -41.36
C LYS A 68 -4.98 -42.76 -40.42
N ALA A 69 -5.46 -41.52 -40.53
CA ALA A 69 -6.84 -41.04 -40.43
C ALA A 69 -7.78 -41.52 -39.29
N SER A 70 -8.35 -40.54 -38.60
CA SER A 70 -9.83 -40.46 -38.48
C SER A 70 -10.25 -39.00 -38.24
N ALA A 71 -10.46 -38.26 -39.33
CA ALA A 71 -11.33 -37.09 -39.30
C ALA A 71 -12.78 -37.60 -39.21
N LYS A 72 -13.45 -37.35 -38.08
CA LYS A 72 -14.91 -37.40 -38.00
C LYS A 72 -15.42 -35.99 -37.76
N LYS A 73 -16.23 -35.57 -38.72
CA LYS A 73 -16.87 -34.27 -38.87
C LYS A 73 -18.31 -34.48 -38.43
N ASP A 74 -18.64 -34.07 -37.20
CA ASP A 74 -20.02 -33.96 -36.74
C ASP A 74 -20.33 -32.46 -36.59
N VAL A 75 -20.87 -31.87 -37.66
CA VAL A 75 -21.41 -30.51 -37.65
C VAL A 75 -22.85 -30.61 -37.15
N ALA A 76 -23.03 -30.40 -35.85
CA ALA A 76 -24.35 -30.25 -35.24
C ALA A 76 -24.70 -28.75 -35.13
N ALA A 77 -25.94 -28.42 -35.49
CA ALA A 77 -26.59 -27.11 -35.53
C ALA A 77 -26.20 -26.13 -34.39
N PRO A 78 -26.24 -24.80 -34.62
CA PRO A 78 -25.78 -23.80 -33.65
C PRO A 78 -26.65 -23.84 -32.40
N ARG A 79 -26.15 -24.53 -31.37
CA ARG A 79 -26.72 -24.51 -30.03
C ARG A 79 -26.55 -23.08 -29.54
N GLU A 80 -27.65 -22.43 -29.16
CA GLU A 80 -27.61 -21.11 -28.53
C GLU A 80 -26.52 -21.11 -27.45
N GLN A 81 -25.65 -20.11 -27.50
CA GLN A 81 -24.42 -20.08 -26.73
C GLN A 81 -24.72 -19.70 -25.28
N VAL A 82 -25.45 -20.57 -24.58
CA VAL A 82 -25.75 -20.42 -23.17
C VAL A 82 -24.42 -20.45 -22.42
N LEU A 83 -24.11 -19.36 -21.71
CA LEU A 83 -22.95 -19.25 -20.85
C LEU A 83 -23.02 -20.35 -19.78
N LYS A 84 -22.06 -21.27 -19.82
CA LYS A 84 -21.85 -22.31 -18.81
C LYS A 84 -20.60 -21.97 -18.02
N VAL A 85 -20.45 -22.55 -16.84
CA VAL A 85 -19.32 -22.26 -15.94
C VAL A 85 -17.95 -22.41 -16.61
N HIS A 86 -17.78 -23.40 -17.50
CA HIS A 86 -16.53 -23.64 -18.24
C HIS A 86 -16.26 -22.67 -19.40
N HIS A 87 -17.20 -21.77 -19.73
CA HIS A 87 -16.99 -20.70 -20.71
C HIS A 87 -16.37 -19.45 -20.07
N LEU A 88 -16.38 -19.33 -18.74
CA LEU A 88 -15.82 -18.18 -18.03
C LEU A 88 -14.29 -18.25 -18.05
N ARG A 89 -13.67 -17.24 -18.67
CA ARG A 89 -12.22 -17.02 -18.63
C ARG A 89 -11.94 -15.64 -18.07
N PRO A 90 -10.85 -15.45 -17.32
CA PRO A 90 -10.44 -14.11 -16.89
C PRO A 90 -10.10 -13.26 -18.12
N ALA A 91 -10.31 -11.95 -18.02
CA ALA A 91 -9.84 -11.01 -19.05
C ALA A 91 -8.33 -11.15 -19.25
N ALA A 92 -7.87 -10.93 -20.48
CA ALA A 92 -6.45 -11.04 -20.81
C ALA A 92 -5.62 -10.12 -19.88
N GLY A 93 -4.61 -10.69 -19.22
CA GLY A 93 -3.75 -9.96 -18.27
C GLY A 93 -4.31 -9.78 -16.86
N ALA A 94 -5.56 -10.16 -16.57
CA ALA A 94 -6.16 -10.03 -15.23
C ALA A 94 -5.50 -10.95 -14.19
N LYS A 95 -4.93 -12.07 -14.62
CA LYS A 95 -4.13 -12.98 -13.79
C LYS A 95 -2.75 -13.09 -14.39
N LYS A 96 -1.73 -12.81 -13.58
CA LYS A 96 -0.32 -12.99 -13.91
C LYS A 96 0.25 -14.09 -13.03
N ASP A 97 1.00 -15.00 -13.66
CA ASP A 97 1.65 -16.08 -12.94
C ASP A 97 2.70 -15.54 -11.96
N ARG A 98 2.66 -16.05 -10.72
CA ARG A 98 3.62 -15.67 -9.68
C ARG A 98 4.97 -16.33 -9.94
N THR A 99 6.04 -15.55 -9.98
CA THR A 99 7.39 -16.11 -9.99
C THR A 99 7.67 -16.84 -8.68
N ARG A 100 7.83 -18.16 -8.75
CA ARG A 100 8.23 -19.00 -7.61
C ARG A 100 9.75 -19.04 -7.53
N VAL A 101 10.30 -18.32 -6.55
CA VAL A 101 11.75 -18.24 -6.31
C VAL A 101 12.29 -19.53 -5.68
N GLY A 102 13.57 -19.85 -5.90
CA GLY A 102 14.23 -21.06 -5.42
C GLY A 102 13.72 -22.34 -6.09
N ARG A 103 13.37 -22.28 -7.39
CA ARG A 103 12.88 -23.43 -8.17
C ARG A 103 13.65 -23.56 -9.49
N GLY A 104 14.81 -24.23 -9.45
CA GLY A 104 15.67 -24.44 -10.61
C GLY A 104 16.42 -23.18 -11.08
N GLU A 105 17.37 -23.37 -11.98
CA GLU A 105 18.24 -22.29 -12.49
C GLU A 105 17.54 -21.36 -13.50
N GLY A 106 16.56 -21.86 -14.26
CA GLY A 106 15.79 -21.05 -15.21
C GLY A 106 14.81 -20.06 -14.57
N SER A 107 14.59 -20.14 -13.25
CA SER A 107 13.86 -19.14 -12.46
C SER A 107 14.86 -18.32 -11.62
N LYS A 108 14.38 -17.59 -10.62
CA LYS A 108 15.22 -17.03 -9.55
C LYS A 108 15.73 -18.18 -8.67
N GLY A 109 16.73 -18.92 -9.14
CA GLY A 109 17.25 -20.16 -8.56
C GLY A 109 18.05 -19.97 -7.27
N LYS A 110 19.29 -20.48 -7.24
CA LYS A 110 20.19 -20.64 -6.07
C LYS A 110 20.13 -19.53 -5.01
N THR A 111 20.07 -18.27 -5.39
CA THR A 111 20.08 -17.11 -4.46
C THR A 111 18.72 -16.44 -4.28
N ALA A 112 17.68 -16.88 -5.01
CA ALA A 112 16.35 -16.28 -5.02
C ALA A 112 16.33 -14.75 -5.25
N GLY A 113 17.37 -14.19 -5.91
CA GLY A 113 17.54 -12.75 -6.12
C GLY A 113 18.12 -11.97 -4.93
N ARG A 114 18.62 -12.65 -3.89
CA ARG A 114 19.22 -12.01 -2.71
C ARG A 114 20.75 -11.82 -2.78
N GLY A 115 21.38 -12.22 -3.87
CA GLY A 115 22.84 -12.20 -4.02
C GLY A 115 23.54 -13.32 -3.23
N THR A 116 24.85 -13.20 -3.01
CA THR A 116 25.69 -14.29 -2.48
C THR A 116 25.79 -14.28 -0.95
N LYS A 117 26.26 -13.18 -0.36
CA LYS A 117 26.56 -13.06 1.08
C LYS A 117 26.14 -11.69 1.61
N GLY A 118 26.27 -11.50 2.92
CA GLY A 118 25.95 -10.23 3.61
C GLY A 118 24.57 -10.22 4.26
N THR A 119 24.25 -9.12 4.95
CA THR A 119 23.03 -9.00 5.75
C THR A 119 21.77 -9.13 4.89
N LYS A 120 21.74 -8.57 3.66
CA LYS A 120 20.58 -8.68 2.75
C LYS A 120 20.36 -10.09 2.18
N ALA A 121 21.39 -10.94 2.18
CA ALA A 121 21.26 -12.34 1.77
C ALA A 121 20.59 -13.18 2.87
N ARG A 122 20.96 -12.94 4.13
CA ARG A 122 20.51 -13.71 5.31
C ARG A 122 19.23 -13.15 5.93
N TYR A 123 19.11 -11.83 5.99
CA TYR A 123 18.09 -11.06 6.70
C TYR A 123 17.67 -9.81 5.91
N GLN A 124 16.88 -8.95 6.55
CA GLN A 124 16.41 -7.68 6.03
C GLN A 124 16.96 -6.54 6.87
N VAL A 125 17.30 -5.43 6.20
CA VAL A 125 17.71 -4.19 6.88
C VAL A 125 16.47 -3.33 7.10
N ARG A 126 16.36 -2.69 8.26
CA ARG A 126 15.22 -1.84 8.61
C ARG A 126 15.12 -0.65 7.64
N PRO A 127 13.92 -0.32 7.13
CA PRO A 127 13.71 0.91 6.37
C PRO A 127 14.13 2.14 7.19
N GLY A 128 14.92 3.04 6.59
CA GLY A 128 15.43 4.24 7.24
C GLY A 128 16.84 4.15 7.84
N PHE A 129 17.46 2.96 7.90
CA PHE A 129 18.86 2.81 8.30
C PHE A 129 19.82 3.16 7.17
N GLN A 130 20.71 4.14 7.37
CA GLN A 130 21.66 4.64 6.36
C GLN A 130 23.11 4.23 6.67
N GLY A 131 23.33 2.95 7.00
CA GLY A 131 24.70 2.39 7.11
C GLY A 131 25.52 2.88 8.31
N GLY A 132 24.87 3.47 9.32
CA GLY A 132 25.53 3.98 10.53
C GLY A 132 25.52 5.50 10.65
N GLN A 133 25.19 6.24 9.59
CA GLN A 133 24.99 7.67 9.72
C GLN A 133 23.61 8.02 10.29
N LEU A 134 23.52 9.18 10.94
CA LEU A 134 22.27 9.81 11.38
C LEU A 134 21.23 9.78 10.24
N PRO A 135 20.09 9.10 10.42
CA PRO A 135 19.05 9.01 9.41
C PRO A 135 18.45 10.36 9.01
N PHE A 136 17.93 10.46 7.78
CA PHE A 136 17.35 11.70 7.26
C PHE A 136 16.21 12.26 8.13
N HIS A 137 15.33 11.40 8.64
CA HIS A 137 14.22 11.79 9.53
C HIS A 137 14.68 12.36 10.89
N MET A 138 15.96 12.20 11.24
CA MET A 138 16.58 12.82 12.41
C MET A 138 17.41 14.06 12.07
N ARG A 139 17.85 14.22 10.82
CA ARG A 139 18.60 15.41 10.37
C ARG A 139 17.67 16.60 10.14
N SER A 140 16.51 16.36 9.55
CA SER A 140 15.54 17.41 9.28
C SER A 140 14.83 17.85 10.56
N PRO A 141 14.62 19.16 10.78
CA PRO A 141 13.82 19.63 11.90
C PRO A 141 12.38 19.12 11.76
N LYS A 142 11.70 18.94 12.90
CA LYS A 142 10.28 18.59 12.90
C LYS A 142 9.46 19.73 12.29
N LEU A 143 8.39 19.39 11.57
CA LEU A 143 7.44 20.37 11.08
C LEU A 143 6.89 21.18 12.25
N ARG A 144 6.76 22.49 12.05
CA ARG A 144 6.30 23.43 13.08
C ARG A 144 4.81 23.25 13.37
N GLY A 145 4.41 23.64 14.57
CA GLY A 145 3.01 23.71 15.00
C GLY A 145 2.46 22.40 15.57
N PHE A 146 1.15 22.36 15.74
CA PHE A 146 0.40 21.20 16.23
C PHE A 146 -0.87 21.03 15.40
N LYS A 147 -1.43 19.82 15.40
CA LYS A 147 -2.75 19.58 14.79
C LYS A 147 -3.82 19.93 15.83
N ASN A 148 -4.56 21.01 15.60
CA ASN A 148 -5.68 21.41 16.48
C ASN A 148 -6.80 20.34 16.42
N PRO A 149 -7.10 19.63 17.53
CA PRO A 149 -8.17 18.63 17.56
C PRO A 149 -9.58 19.20 17.33
N PHE A 150 -9.77 20.48 17.65
CA PHE A 150 -11.05 21.18 17.52
C PHE A 150 -11.20 21.92 16.20
N ARG A 151 -10.31 21.66 15.22
CA ARG A 151 -10.43 22.24 13.88
C ARG A 151 -11.72 21.73 13.23
N VAL A 152 -12.63 22.65 12.95
CA VAL A 152 -13.81 22.36 12.14
C VAL A 152 -13.40 22.35 10.67
N GLU A 153 -13.34 21.16 10.07
CA GLU A 153 -13.06 20.99 8.65
C GLU A 153 -14.37 21.09 7.85
N TYR A 154 -14.34 21.84 6.75
CA TYR A 154 -15.46 21.96 5.83
C TYR A 154 -15.11 21.28 4.52
N GLN A 155 -16.06 20.53 3.99
CA GLN A 155 -16.04 20.05 2.63
C GLN A 155 -16.43 21.16 1.68
N VAL A 156 -15.74 21.25 0.55
CA VAL A 156 -15.78 22.41 -0.32
C VAL A 156 -16.57 22.11 -1.58
N VAL A 157 -17.45 23.03 -1.98
CA VAL A 157 -18.17 22.96 -3.27
C VAL A 157 -18.02 24.29 -3.99
N ASN A 158 -17.60 24.25 -5.26
CA ASN A 158 -17.43 25.44 -6.09
C ASN A 158 -18.68 25.72 -6.91
N LEU A 159 -18.88 26.99 -7.33
CA LEU A 159 -20.02 27.39 -8.16
C LEU A 159 -20.03 26.68 -9.53
N GLU A 160 -18.86 26.41 -10.13
CA GLU A 160 -18.77 25.63 -11.39
C GLU A 160 -19.48 24.28 -11.26
N LYS A 161 -19.23 23.57 -10.15
CA LYS A 161 -19.84 22.27 -9.90
C LYS A 161 -21.34 22.39 -9.64
N LEU A 162 -21.78 23.47 -9.00
CA LEU A 162 -23.20 23.72 -8.80
C LEU A 162 -23.91 24.03 -10.12
N ALA A 163 -23.28 24.78 -11.03
CA ALA A 163 -23.82 25.04 -12.36
C ALA A 163 -24.02 23.75 -13.18
N GLU A 164 -23.06 22.82 -13.12
CA GLU A 164 -23.19 21.50 -13.76
C GLU A 164 -24.31 20.64 -13.14
N LEU A 165 -24.45 20.67 -11.82
CA LEU A 165 -25.40 19.82 -11.09
C LEU A 165 -26.83 20.37 -11.07
N TYR A 166 -27.00 21.67 -11.30
CA TYR A 166 -28.28 22.37 -11.29
C TYR A 166 -28.44 23.25 -12.54
N PRO A 167 -28.53 22.66 -13.74
CA PRO A 167 -28.70 23.44 -14.98
C PRO A 167 -30.03 24.19 -15.04
N SER A 168 -31.10 23.66 -14.40
CA SER A 168 -32.41 24.31 -14.29
C SER A 168 -32.54 25.24 -13.09
N GLY A 169 -31.53 25.30 -12.24
CA GLY A 169 -31.59 25.97 -10.94
C GLY A 169 -32.40 25.22 -9.91
N GLY A 170 -32.56 25.84 -8.74
CA GLY A 170 -33.34 25.29 -7.64
C GLY A 170 -32.69 25.44 -6.27
N ASP A 171 -33.23 24.69 -5.31
CA ASP A 171 -32.74 24.66 -3.94
C ASP A 171 -31.51 23.72 -3.84
N VAL A 172 -30.48 24.21 -3.18
CA VAL A 172 -29.23 23.50 -2.91
C VAL A 172 -29.12 23.31 -1.41
N THR A 173 -29.64 22.19 -0.92
CA THR A 173 -29.48 21.77 0.48
C THR A 173 -28.31 20.79 0.63
N VAL A 174 -27.81 20.63 1.86
CA VAL A 174 -26.78 19.61 2.16
C VAL A 174 -27.26 18.20 1.78
N ALA A 175 -28.55 17.90 1.98
CA ALA A 175 -29.13 16.60 1.61
C ALA A 175 -29.11 16.37 0.09
N ASP A 176 -29.44 17.39 -0.70
CA ASP A 176 -29.44 17.30 -2.16
C ASP A 176 -28.02 17.18 -2.73
N LEU A 177 -27.07 17.90 -2.14
CA LEU A 177 -25.65 17.78 -2.50
C LEU A 177 -25.12 16.37 -2.24
N VAL A 178 -25.55 15.72 -1.15
CA VAL A 178 -25.23 14.31 -0.89
C VAL A 178 -25.88 13.40 -1.92
N ALA A 179 -27.16 13.61 -2.24
CA ALA A 179 -27.89 12.77 -3.20
C ALA A 179 -27.27 12.82 -4.60
N LYS A 180 -26.78 14.00 -5.01
CA LYS A 180 -26.06 14.21 -6.28
C LYS A 180 -24.58 13.81 -6.22
N GLY A 181 -24.08 13.37 -5.07
CA GLY A 181 -22.70 12.92 -4.88
C GLY A 181 -21.65 14.04 -4.87
N ALA A 182 -22.07 15.29 -4.67
CA ALA A 182 -21.17 16.45 -4.60
C ALA A 182 -20.41 16.51 -3.26
N VAL A 183 -21.05 16.05 -2.17
CA VAL A 183 -20.48 16.04 -0.82
C VAL A 183 -20.70 14.69 -0.14
N ARG A 184 -19.91 14.41 0.89
CA ARG A 184 -20.03 13.23 1.74
C ARG A 184 -21.10 13.45 2.80
N LYS A 185 -21.66 12.36 3.30
CA LYS A 185 -22.61 12.37 4.41
C LYS A 185 -21.90 12.82 5.70
N ASN A 186 -22.60 13.57 6.55
CA ASN A 186 -22.15 14.00 7.89
C ASN A 186 -20.90 14.91 7.93
N GLU A 187 -20.53 15.53 6.82
CA GLU A 187 -19.49 16.57 6.78
C GLU A 187 -20.13 17.95 6.64
N LYS A 188 -19.53 18.98 7.25
CA LYS A 188 -19.99 20.37 7.10
C LYS A 188 -19.59 20.90 5.73
N VAL A 189 -20.43 21.70 5.10
CA VAL A 189 -20.23 22.15 3.72
C VAL A 189 -19.94 23.65 3.66
N LYS A 190 -18.93 24.03 2.88
CA LYS A 190 -18.62 25.41 2.53
C LYS A 190 -18.66 25.62 1.02
N VAL A 191 -19.43 26.60 0.56
CA VAL A 191 -19.47 26.99 -0.85
C VAL A 191 -18.43 28.06 -1.15
N LEU A 192 -17.67 27.89 -2.24
CA LEU A 192 -16.64 28.83 -2.71
C LEU A 192 -16.96 29.39 -4.09
N GLY A 193 -16.54 30.64 -4.33
CA GLY A 193 -16.88 31.44 -5.50
C GLY A 193 -16.06 31.19 -6.77
N ASN A 194 -15.48 29.99 -6.93
CA ASN A 194 -14.78 29.64 -8.16
C ASN A 194 -15.81 29.28 -9.24
N GLY A 195 -15.69 29.90 -10.42
CA GLY A 195 -16.67 29.83 -11.52
C GLY A 195 -17.70 30.94 -11.50
N ASP A 196 -18.46 31.02 -12.60
CA ASP A 196 -19.59 31.90 -12.75
C ASP A 196 -20.89 31.10 -12.78
N ILE A 197 -21.95 31.76 -12.33
CA ILE A 197 -23.26 31.14 -12.19
C ILE A 197 -24.29 32.02 -12.89
N ALA A 198 -24.90 31.48 -13.93
CA ALA A 198 -25.99 32.14 -14.65
C ALA A 198 -27.37 31.72 -14.10
N VAL A 199 -27.39 30.74 -13.21
CA VAL A 199 -28.59 30.04 -12.77
C VAL A 199 -28.96 30.49 -11.36
N LYS A 200 -30.26 30.72 -11.14
CA LYS A 200 -30.81 31.07 -9.83
C LYS A 200 -30.75 29.87 -8.88
N LEU A 201 -29.94 29.99 -7.82
CA LEU A 201 -29.82 28.98 -6.77
C LEU A 201 -30.25 29.53 -5.40
N ASN A 202 -30.97 28.71 -4.64
CA ASN A 202 -31.23 28.96 -3.22
C ASN A 202 -30.32 28.05 -2.40
N VAL A 203 -29.24 28.59 -1.85
CA VAL A 203 -28.19 27.81 -1.18
C VAL A 203 -28.45 27.76 0.32
N ALA A 204 -28.65 26.56 0.87
CA ALA A 204 -28.80 26.30 2.30
C ALA A 204 -27.66 25.38 2.79
N VAL A 205 -26.57 25.97 3.28
CA VAL A 205 -25.32 25.28 3.66
C VAL A 205 -24.69 25.91 4.91
N ASP A 206 -23.73 25.22 5.53
CA ASP A 206 -23.14 25.73 6.78
C ASP A 206 -22.38 27.06 6.63
N LYS A 207 -21.64 27.24 5.52
CA LYS A 207 -20.88 28.46 5.22
C LYS A 207 -20.79 28.77 3.74
N VAL A 208 -20.70 30.05 3.41
CA VAL A 208 -20.40 30.54 2.06
C VAL A 208 -19.18 31.47 2.12
N SER A 209 -18.40 31.58 1.05
CA SER A 209 -17.37 32.61 0.93
C SER A 209 -17.98 33.92 0.42
N GLY A 210 -17.47 35.08 0.85
CA GLY A 210 -17.98 36.37 0.37
C GLY A 210 -17.97 36.51 -1.17
N SER A 211 -16.99 35.92 -1.85
CA SER A 211 -16.97 35.85 -3.32
C SER A 211 -18.09 35.01 -3.92
N ALA A 212 -18.49 33.91 -3.27
CA ALA A 212 -19.63 33.12 -3.69
C ALA A 212 -20.93 33.85 -3.40
N GLU A 213 -21.04 34.51 -2.24
CA GLU A 213 -22.23 35.27 -1.86
C GLU A 213 -22.55 36.35 -2.91
N GLN A 214 -21.57 37.14 -3.30
CA GLN A 214 -21.71 38.18 -4.32
C GLN A 214 -22.20 37.61 -5.66
N LYS A 215 -21.60 36.50 -6.12
CA LYS A 215 -21.97 35.87 -7.40
C LYS A 215 -23.35 35.22 -7.37
N ILE A 216 -23.72 34.57 -6.26
CA ILE A 216 -25.05 33.96 -6.09
C ILE A 216 -26.13 35.05 -6.06
N VAL A 217 -25.90 36.15 -5.34
CA VAL A 217 -26.83 37.29 -5.28
C VAL A 217 -26.92 37.99 -6.65
N ALA A 218 -25.80 38.14 -7.37
CA ALA A 218 -25.79 38.69 -8.73
C ALA A 218 -26.61 37.85 -9.72
N ALA A 219 -26.62 36.52 -9.56
CA ALA A 219 -27.48 35.61 -10.31
C ALA A 219 -28.94 35.57 -9.82
N GLY A 220 -29.32 36.43 -8.87
CA GLY A 220 -30.66 36.50 -8.31
C GLY A 220 -31.02 35.35 -7.36
N GLY A 221 -30.02 34.63 -6.86
CA GLY A 221 -30.16 33.55 -5.87
C GLY A 221 -30.31 34.05 -4.43
N SER A 222 -30.59 33.12 -3.52
CA SER A 222 -30.71 33.39 -2.08
C SER A 222 -29.78 32.48 -1.26
N ILE A 223 -29.37 32.94 -0.08
CA ILE A 223 -28.44 32.22 0.80
C ILE A 223 -29.09 32.11 2.19
N LYS A 224 -29.10 30.90 2.75
CA LYS A 224 -29.69 30.55 4.05
C LYS A 224 -28.69 29.78 4.89
#